data_AF-A0A7V9FBA1-F1
#
_entry.id   AF-A0A7V9FBA1-F1
#
_cell.length_a   1.000
_cell.length_b   1.000
_cell.length_c   1.000
_cell.angle_alpha   90.00
_cell.angle_beta   90.00
_cell.angle_gamma   90.00
#
_symmetry.space_group_name_H-M   'P 1'
#
loop_
_entity.id
_entity.type
_entity.pdbx_description
1 polymer ?
#
loop_
_entity_poly.entity_id
_entity_poly.type
_entity_poly.pdbx_seq_one_letter_code
_entity_poly.pdbx_strand_id
1 'polypeptide(L)'
;MDRLHSAMGATIVALVVALVGAAFLPATASADPFANDSFQTTWERTDQPVSDLDVSRTWIWGPEAFTTGILEPYDEAPNGQRMVQYFDKTRMEITTDPNVGRDSVWYVTNGLLATELISGELQLGNDRFESYTPAEINIAGDPVDESAPTYASFNRLLDLQTFELGSMIGATVDRDGVVGQNPSMLDYGVTASVYVQETDHTVASVFWDFMTSEGTIYQNGELTYGALFDNAFFATGFPITEAYWDTILVAGAPQDVLIQAFERRVLTYTPSNQEGWQVEAGNVGRHYHEWRYEIIPASPDPDPTPPPATPAPLPPITPPTDPVPDPTPPPVSVPAADRGTIGEAGTEPLGEDEISPAAEPYFDVEVSPFMPEMVVSTASRP
;
A
#
# COMPACT_ATOMS: atom_id res chain seq x y z
N MET A 1 -51.56 48.96 -22.27
CA MET A 1 -52.50 49.72 -21.42
C MET A 1 -52.63 48.93 -20.13
N ASP A 2 -52.14 49.30 -18.96
CA ASP A 2 -51.43 50.47 -18.47
C ASP A 2 -50.61 50.03 -17.25
N ARG A 3 -49.43 50.63 -17.10
CA ARG A 3 -48.68 50.63 -15.84
C ARG A 3 -49.36 51.64 -14.91
N LEU A 4 -49.45 51.36 -13.61
CA LEU A 4 -49.15 52.38 -12.59
C LEU A 4 -48.84 51.76 -11.21
N HIS A 5 -47.93 52.45 -10.54
CA HIS A 5 -47.14 52.13 -9.35
C HIS A 5 -47.93 52.02 -8.03
N SER A 6 -47.39 51.32 -7.03
CA SER A 6 -46.72 51.97 -5.87
C SER A 6 -46.25 50.94 -4.83
N ALA A 7 -45.33 51.40 -3.99
CA ALA A 7 -44.33 50.69 -3.23
C ALA A 7 -44.72 50.30 -1.79
N MET A 8 -43.93 49.36 -1.25
CA MET A 8 -43.37 49.26 0.11
C MET A 8 -44.28 49.19 1.34
N GLY A 9 -44.03 48.16 2.16
CA GLY A 9 -44.37 48.13 3.58
C GLY A 9 -44.14 46.75 4.20
N ALA A 10 -42.91 46.49 4.64
CA ALA A 10 -42.49 45.26 5.32
C ALA A 10 -43.19 45.05 6.66
N THR A 11 -43.50 43.80 7.03
CA THR A 11 -43.42 43.33 8.43
C THR A 11 -43.21 41.81 8.47
N ILE A 12 -42.25 41.43 9.30
CA ILE A 12 -41.69 40.12 9.62
C ILE A 12 -42.74 39.16 10.23
N VAL A 13 -42.75 37.89 9.79
CA VAL A 13 -43.18 36.76 10.62
C VAL A 13 -42.15 35.65 10.47
N ALA A 14 -41.33 35.51 11.52
CA ALA A 14 -40.46 34.37 11.74
C ALA A 14 -41.22 33.28 12.53
N LEU A 15 -40.70 32.05 12.44
CA LEU A 15 -41.00 30.86 13.24
C LEU A 15 -42.21 30.01 12.82
N VAL A 16 -41.93 28.88 12.15
CA VAL A 16 -42.19 27.48 12.59
C VAL A 16 -42.03 26.56 11.38
N VAL A 17 -40.82 26.04 11.17
CA VAL A 17 -40.62 24.74 10.50
C VAL A 17 -39.49 24.07 11.27
N ALA A 18 -39.86 23.36 12.33
CA ALA A 18 -38.99 22.41 13.02
C ALA A 18 -39.58 21.02 12.82
N LEU A 19 -38.68 20.05 12.63
CA LEU A 19 -38.86 18.59 12.64
C LEU A 19 -39.47 17.98 11.37
N VAL A 20 -38.62 17.60 10.41
CA VAL A 20 -38.15 16.21 10.21
C VAL A 20 -36.86 16.27 9.38
N GLY A 21 -35.72 16.41 10.05
CA GLY A 21 -34.41 16.11 9.47
C GLY A 21 -33.84 15.00 10.32
N ALA A 22 -34.07 13.75 9.92
CA ALA A 22 -33.31 12.64 10.47
C ALA A 22 -31.85 12.87 10.07
N ALA A 23 -31.04 13.33 11.01
CA ALA A 23 -29.61 13.41 10.85
C ALA A 23 -29.10 11.97 10.75
N PHE A 24 -28.84 11.51 9.53
CA PHE A 24 -27.82 10.51 9.32
C PHE A 24 -26.50 11.21 9.65
N LEU A 25 -26.04 11.06 10.89
CA LEU A 25 -24.65 11.32 11.22
C LEU A 25 -23.86 10.21 10.52
N PRO A 26 -22.92 10.51 9.60
CA PRO A 26 -21.98 9.49 9.18
C PRO A 26 -21.29 8.99 10.46
N ALA A 27 -21.26 7.67 10.65
CA ALA A 27 -20.40 7.09 11.67
C ALA A 27 -18.98 7.50 11.26
N THR A 28 -18.34 8.38 12.03
CA THR A 28 -16.91 8.57 11.91
C THR A 28 -16.31 7.24 12.36
N ALA A 29 -15.86 6.43 11.40
CA ALA A 29 -14.93 5.36 11.72
C ALA A 29 -13.78 6.02 12.48
N SER A 30 -13.58 5.61 13.73
CA SER A 30 -12.45 6.04 14.53
C SER A 30 -11.33 5.07 14.23
N ALA A 31 -10.11 5.57 14.05
CA ALA A 31 -8.89 4.79 14.11
C ALA A 31 -8.99 3.70 15.18
N ASP A 32 -8.55 2.49 14.86
CA ASP A 32 -8.32 1.50 15.90
C ASP A 32 -7.13 1.95 16.76
N PRO A 33 -7.22 1.82 18.10
CA PRO A 33 -6.11 2.19 18.97
C PRO A 33 -4.89 1.32 18.69
N PHE A 34 -3.69 1.88 18.83
CA PHE A 34 -2.46 1.09 18.78
C PHE A 34 -2.52 -0.05 19.80
N ALA A 35 -2.33 -1.28 19.32
CA ALA A 35 -2.38 -2.47 20.15
C ALA A 35 -1.19 -2.58 21.11
N ASN A 36 -0.12 -1.81 20.84
CA ASN A 36 1.12 -1.80 21.59
C ASN A 36 1.80 -0.42 21.47
N ASP A 37 2.32 0.11 22.58
CA ASP A 37 3.04 1.40 22.61
C ASP A 37 4.24 1.43 21.66
N SER A 38 4.87 0.27 21.39
CA SER A 38 5.96 0.18 20.42
C SER A 38 5.48 0.39 18.98
N PHE A 39 4.28 -0.08 18.61
CA PHE A 39 3.69 0.21 17.30
C PHE A 39 3.40 1.71 17.15
N GLN A 40 2.85 2.32 18.20
CA GLN A 40 2.64 3.76 18.24
C GLN A 40 3.95 4.52 18.04
N THR A 41 5.00 4.17 18.79
CA THR A 41 6.31 4.83 18.70
C THR A 41 6.91 4.72 17.29
N THR A 42 6.78 3.54 16.65
CA THR A 42 7.23 3.33 15.27
C THR A 42 6.44 4.19 14.28
N TRP A 43 5.11 4.26 14.43
CA TRP A 43 4.24 5.07 13.57
C TRP A 43 4.52 6.57 13.75
N GLU A 44 4.58 7.04 15.00
CA GLU A 44 4.73 8.45 15.35
C GLU A 44 5.98 9.04 14.73
N ARG A 45 7.08 8.27 14.67
CA ARG A 45 8.36 8.75 14.14
C ARG A 45 8.21 9.44 12.78
N THR A 46 7.49 8.82 11.84
CA THR A 46 7.44 9.30 10.46
C THR A 46 6.08 9.82 10.06
N ASP A 47 5.00 9.32 10.65
CA ASP A 47 3.64 9.60 10.17
C ASP A 47 2.90 10.58 11.07
N GLN A 48 3.29 10.75 12.33
CA GLN A 48 2.74 11.82 13.16
C GLN A 48 2.99 13.22 12.56
N PRO A 49 4.19 13.60 12.09
CA PRO A 49 4.40 14.92 11.48
C PRO A 49 3.54 15.15 10.22
N VAL A 50 3.20 14.08 9.49
CA VAL A 50 2.31 14.13 8.32
C VAL A 50 0.87 14.32 8.80
N SER A 51 0.42 13.51 9.76
CA SER A 51 -0.92 13.58 10.38
C SER A 51 -1.20 14.92 11.05
N ASP A 52 -0.22 15.49 11.76
CA ASP A 52 -0.31 16.78 12.44
C ASP A 52 -0.17 17.97 11.46
N LEU A 53 0.06 17.70 10.17
CA LEU A 53 0.25 18.68 9.09
C LEU A 53 1.50 19.57 9.28
N ASP A 54 2.49 19.10 10.04
CA ASP A 54 3.78 19.77 10.20
C ASP A 54 4.67 19.63 8.96
N VAL A 55 4.46 18.57 8.17
CA VAL A 55 5.11 18.33 6.88
C VAL A 55 4.12 17.85 5.82
N SER A 56 4.52 17.97 4.56
CA SER A 56 3.75 17.51 3.40
C SER A 56 4.58 16.53 2.60
N ARG A 57 4.33 15.23 2.77
CA ARG A 57 4.97 14.10 2.07
C ARG A 57 4.09 12.85 2.19
N THR A 58 4.42 11.80 1.42
CA THR A 58 3.75 10.49 1.49
C THR A 58 3.81 9.86 2.90
N TRP A 59 2.88 8.94 3.16
CA TRP A 59 2.84 8.12 4.37
C TRP A 59 3.83 6.98 4.33
N ILE A 60 4.47 6.68 5.47
CA ILE A 60 5.31 5.50 5.60
C ILE A 60 4.50 4.30 6.07
N TRP A 61 3.52 4.46 6.94
CA TRP A 61 2.72 3.37 7.51
C TRP A 61 1.27 3.47 7.06
N GLY A 62 0.78 4.69 6.92
CA GLY A 62 -0.61 5.03 6.64
C GLY A 62 -1.17 5.96 7.73
N PRO A 63 -2.33 6.58 7.48
CA PRO A 63 -2.90 7.58 8.39
C PRO A 63 -3.23 7.01 9.77
N GLU A 64 -3.61 5.74 9.86
CA GLU A 64 -3.99 5.06 11.10
C GLU A 64 -3.90 3.54 10.97
N ALA A 65 -3.99 2.84 12.10
CA ALA A 65 -4.25 1.40 12.10
C ALA A 65 -5.71 1.14 11.74
N PHE A 66 -5.97 0.17 10.87
CA PHE A 66 -7.33 -0.22 10.47
C PHE A 66 -7.82 -1.52 11.13
N THR A 67 -7.03 -2.05 12.08
CA THR A 67 -7.37 -3.24 12.87
C THR A 67 -7.01 -3.03 14.33
N THR A 68 -7.74 -3.69 15.23
CA THR A 68 -7.24 -3.97 16.58
C THR A 68 -6.02 -4.90 16.53
N GLY A 69 -5.33 -5.09 17.66
CA GLY A 69 -4.27 -6.09 17.76
C GLY A 69 -4.77 -7.51 17.52
N ILE A 70 -4.09 -8.24 16.63
CA ILE A 70 -4.41 -9.63 16.28
C ILE A 70 -3.29 -10.55 16.79
N LEU A 71 -3.67 -11.73 17.29
CA LEU A 71 -2.73 -12.80 17.64
C LEU A 71 -2.73 -13.86 16.55
N GLU A 72 -1.66 -13.89 15.76
CA GLU A 72 -1.51 -14.83 14.66
C GLU A 72 -0.61 -16.01 15.02
N PRO A 73 -0.85 -17.22 14.50
CA PRO A 73 0.05 -18.35 14.70
C PRO A 73 1.47 -18.05 14.23
N TYR A 74 2.45 -18.36 15.08
CA TYR A 74 3.87 -18.33 14.75
C TYR A 74 4.64 -19.27 15.69
N ASP A 75 5.24 -20.32 15.15
CA ASP A 75 5.78 -21.45 15.93
C ASP A 75 6.81 -21.01 16.99
N GLU A 76 7.68 -20.06 16.66
CA GLU A 76 8.72 -19.57 17.57
C GLU A 76 8.22 -18.50 18.56
N ALA A 77 7.00 -17.99 18.38
CA ALA A 77 6.47 -16.98 19.28
C ALA A 77 6.12 -17.58 20.66
N PRO A 78 6.23 -16.79 21.75
CA PRO A 78 5.71 -17.23 23.04
C PRO A 78 4.23 -17.63 22.95
N ASN A 79 3.91 -18.86 23.34
CA ASN A 79 2.57 -19.48 23.20
C ASN A 79 2.15 -19.79 21.75
N GLY A 80 3.07 -19.79 20.80
CA GLY A 80 2.79 -20.09 19.39
C GLY A 80 2.01 -19.00 18.66
N GLN A 81 1.97 -17.78 19.21
CA GLN A 81 1.26 -16.65 18.59
C GLN A 81 2.07 -15.35 18.66
N ARG A 82 2.15 -14.62 17.54
CA ARG A 82 2.74 -13.29 17.44
C ARG A 82 1.65 -12.21 17.45
N MET A 83 1.92 -11.10 18.14
CA MET A 83 1.05 -9.93 18.12
C MET A 83 1.36 -9.10 16.88
N VAL A 84 0.31 -8.79 16.12
CA VAL A 84 0.39 -7.99 14.90
C VAL A 84 -0.68 -6.90 14.89
N GLN A 85 -0.47 -5.86 14.09
CA GLN A 85 -1.47 -4.84 13.78
C GLN A 85 -1.28 -4.33 12.36
N TYR A 86 -2.38 -4.13 11.65
CA TYR A 86 -2.40 -3.72 10.25
C TYR A 86 -2.60 -2.21 10.07
N PHE A 87 -1.85 -1.68 9.12
CA PHE A 87 -1.88 -0.32 8.61
C PHE A 87 -1.92 -0.38 7.08
N ASP A 88 -2.26 0.71 6.41
CA ASP A 88 -2.51 0.66 4.96
C ASP A 88 -1.29 0.14 4.18
N LYS A 89 -0.11 0.63 4.56
CA LYS A 89 1.16 0.34 3.89
C LYS A 89 1.93 -0.84 4.49
N THR A 90 1.43 -1.49 5.55
CA THR A 90 2.15 -2.59 6.22
C THR A 90 1.34 -3.39 7.23
N ARG A 91 1.99 -4.39 7.83
CA ARG A 91 1.59 -4.98 9.10
C ARG A 91 2.79 -4.96 10.04
N MET A 92 2.63 -4.30 11.17
CA MET A 92 3.63 -4.31 12.24
C MET A 92 3.47 -5.56 13.10
N GLU A 93 4.58 -6.11 13.56
CA GLU A 93 4.60 -7.26 14.46
C GLU A 93 5.70 -7.12 15.52
N ILE A 94 5.48 -7.72 16.68
CA ILE A 94 6.51 -7.80 17.71
C ILE A 94 7.42 -8.98 17.40
N THR A 95 8.72 -8.73 17.36
CA THR A 95 9.72 -9.78 17.12
C THR A 95 9.61 -10.91 18.15
N THR A 96 9.82 -12.14 17.67
CA THR A 96 9.82 -13.35 18.49
C THR A 96 11.23 -13.71 18.98
N ASP A 97 12.26 -13.01 18.52
CA ASP A 97 13.64 -13.22 18.96
C ASP A 97 13.83 -12.68 20.40
N PRO A 98 14.10 -13.55 21.38
CA PRO A 98 14.26 -13.14 22.78
C PRO A 98 15.52 -12.30 23.04
N ASN A 99 16.45 -12.22 22.07
CA ASN A 99 17.69 -11.46 22.19
C ASN A 99 17.54 -10.01 21.71
N VAL A 100 16.41 -9.65 21.09
CA VAL A 100 16.15 -8.28 20.63
C VAL A 100 15.52 -7.47 21.76
N GLY A 101 16.26 -6.46 22.23
CA GLY A 101 15.77 -5.50 23.24
C GLY A 101 14.68 -4.58 22.70
N ARG A 102 13.83 -4.04 23.59
CA ARG A 102 12.75 -3.10 23.23
C ARG A 102 13.22 -1.77 22.67
N ASP A 103 14.46 -1.43 22.93
CA ASP A 103 15.17 -0.24 22.44
C ASP A 103 15.77 -0.45 21.03
N SER A 104 15.75 -1.67 20.52
CA SER A 104 16.16 -1.97 19.15
C SER A 104 15.11 -1.50 18.16
N VAL A 105 15.55 -0.92 17.03
CA VAL A 105 14.68 -0.65 15.88
C VAL A 105 13.99 -1.92 15.37
N TRP A 106 14.62 -3.09 15.56
CA TRP A 106 14.09 -4.39 15.16
C TRP A 106 13.13 -5.04 16.18
N TYR A 107 12.75 -4.31 17.24
CA TYR A 107 11.74 -4.83 18.17
C TYR A 107 10.35 -4.89 17.53
N VAL A 108 10.03 -3.86 16.75
CA VAL A 108 8.90 -3.86 15.82
C VAL A 108 9.45 -4.20 14.45
N THR A 109 9.00 -5.31 13.87
CA THR A 109 9.32 -5.68 12.49
C THR A 109 8.08 -5.52 11.63
N ASN A 110 8.23 -5.71 10.32
CA ASN A 110 7.09 -5.91 9.44
C ASN A 110 7.20 -7.30 8.81
N GLY A 111 6.05 -7.95 8.64
CA GLY A 111 5.99 -9.27 8.01
C GLY A 111 6.49 -9.23 6.56
N LEU A 112 6.68 -10.41 5.97
CA LEU A 112 7.14 -10.56 4.57
C LEU A 112 5.98 -10.39 3.58
N LEU A 113 5.15 -9.36 3.78
CA LEU A 113 3.81 -9.23 3.18
C LEU A 113 3.83 -9.36 1.66
N ALA A 114 4.72 -8.62 1.00
CA ALA A 114 4.84 -8.67 -0.46
C ALA A 114 5.38 -10.02 -0.93
N THR A 115 6.39 -10.60 -0.27
CA THR A 115 6.86 -11.95 -0.55
C THR A 115 5.73 -12.98 -0.45
N GLU A 116 4.95 -12.96 0.64
CA GLU A 116 3.87 -13.92 0.88
C GLU A 116 2.73 -13.75 -0.15
N LEU A 117 2.36 -12.51 -0.51
CA LEU A 117 1.37 -12.23 -1.56
C LEU A 117 1.83 -12.72 -2.94
N ILE A 118 3.10 -12.50 -3.28
CA ILE A 118 3.66 -12.87 -4.60
C ILE A 118 3.85 -14.39 -4.69
N SER A 119 4.32 -15.03 -3.62
CA SER A 119 4.62 -16.47 -3.61
C SER A 119 3.41 -17.35 -3.31
N GLY A 120 2.43 -16.84 -2.56
CA GLY A 120 1.37 -17.62 -1.96
C GLY A 120 1.81 -18.39 -0.69
N GLU A 121 3.04 -18.21 -0.21
CA GLU A 121 3.59 -18.93 0.94
C GLU A 121 3.32 -18.19 2.25
N LEU A 122 2.25 -18.55 2.96
CA LEU A 122 1.88 -17.95 4.24
C LEU A 122 2.87 -18.38 5.34
N GLN A 123 3.58 -17.41 5.94
CA GLN A 123 4.56 -17.70 6.99
C GLN A 123 3.88 -17.92 8.36
N LEU A 124 4.16 -19.07 8.97
CA LEU A 124 3.65 -19.49 10.29
C LEU A 124 4.75 -19.88 11.27
N GLY A 125 6.01 -19.63 10.92
CA GLY A 125 7.21 -19.82 11.73
C GLY A 125 8.44 -19.45 10.92
N ASN A 126 9.63 -19.51 11.51
CA ASN A 126 10.87 -19.17 10.80
C ASN A 126 11.07 -20.06 9.57
N ASP A 127 10.79 -21.36 9.71
CA ASP A 127 10.94 -22.37 8.66
C ASP A 127 9.62 -23.10 8.34
N ARG A 128 8.47 -22.54 8.75
CA ARG A 128 7.15 -23.13 8.55
C ARG A 128 6.26 -22.25 7.68
N PHE A 129 5.81 -22.81 6.56
CA PHE A 129 4.96 -22.14 5.58
C PHE A 129 3.75 -23.01 5.22
N GLU A 130 2.66 -22.36 4.84
CA GLU A 130 1.50 -22.99 4.19
C GLU A 130 1.31 -22.39 2.80
N SER A 131 1.21 -23.26 1.79
CA SER A 131 1.08 -22.85 0.38
C SER A 131 -0.37 -22.59 0.00
N TYR A 132 -0.61 -21.42 -0.59
CA TYR A 132 -1.89 -20.98 -1.15
C TYR A 132 -1.67 -20.42 -2.57
N THR A 133 -2.76 -20.09 -3.25
CA THR A 133 -2.65 -19.38 -4.54
C THR A 133 -2.07 -17.98 -4.31
N PRO A 134 -1.05 -17.56 -5.10
CA PRO A 134 -0.59 -16.17 -5.12
C PRO A 134 -1.74 -15.18 -5.30
N ALA A 135 -1.59 -13.98 -4.72
CA ALA A 135 -2.68 -13.02 -4.71
C ALA A 135 -2.93 -12.41 -6.10
N GLU A 136 -4.15 -12.56 -6.59
CA GLU A 136 -4.64 -11.92 -7.83
C GLU A 136 -5.14 -10.47 -7.60
N ILE A 137 -4.63 -9.82 -6.56
CA ILE A 137 -4.87 -8.40 -6.24
C ILE A 137 -3.87 -7.56 -7.02
N ASN A 138 -4.32 -6.45 -7.61
CA ASN A 138 -3.45 -5.50 -8.31
C ASN A 138 -2.33 -5.04 -7.37
N ILE A 139 -1.08 -5.10 -7.87
CA ILE A 139 0.10 -4.79 -7.05
C ILE A 139 0.24 -3.28 -6.81
N ALA A 140 -0.32 -2.48 -7.72
CA ALA A 140 -0.40 -1.03 -7.71
C ALA A 140 -1.60 -0.58 -8.56
N GLY A 141 -2.03 0.68 -8.38
CA GLY A 141 -3.12 1.29 -9.14
C GLY A 141 -4.51 0.86 -8.67
N ASP A 142 -5.52 1.25 -9.46
CA ASP A 142 -6.93 1.04 -9.14
C ASP A 142 -7.29 -0.46 -9.12
N PRO A 143 -8.09 -0.95 -8.16
CA PRO A 143 -8.52 -2.35 -8.10
C PRO A 143 -9.36 -2.82 -9.29
N VAL A 144 -9.97 -1.88 -10.02
CA VAL A 144 -10.82 -2.16 -11.19
C VAL A 144 -10.05 -2.21 -12.50
N ASP A 145 -8.75 -1.91 -12.49
CA ASP A 145 -7.90 -2.01 -13.67
C ASP A 145 -7.55 -3.47 -13.95
N GLU A 146 -8.28 -4.10 -14.87
CA GLU A 146 -8.03 -5.50 -15.27
C GLU A 146 -6.70 -5.67 -16.04
N SER A 147 -6.03 -4.59 -16.44
CA SER A 147 -4.76 -4.61 -17.17
C SER A 147 -3.52 -4.47 -16.28
N ALA A 148 -3.67 -4.00 -15.04
CA ALA A 148 -2.57 -3.80 -14.11
C ALA A 148 -2.01 -5.14 -13.59
N PRO A 149 -0.69 -5.30 -13.42
CA PRO A 149 -0.11 -6.51 -12.84
C PRO A 149 -0.59 -6.75 -11.41
N THR A 150 -0.71 -8.01 -11.05
CA THR A 150 -1.03 -8.46 -9.68
C THR A 150 0.22 -8.92 -8.96
N TYR A 151 0.12 -9.18 -7.66
CA TYR A 151 1.17 -9.89 -6.93
C TYR A 151 1.49 -11.25 -7.59
N ALA A 152 0.48 -11.98 -8.07
CA ALA A 152 0.66 -13.22 -8.81
C ALA A 152 1.45 -13.04 -10.12
N SER A 153 1.29 -11.91 -10.84
CA SER A 153 2.10 -11.58 -12.02
C SER A 153 3.59 -11.52 -11.68
N PHE A 154 3.93 -10.94 -10.52
CA PHE A 154 5.31 -10.74 -10.06
C PHE A 154 6.01 -12.05 -9.64
N ASN A 155 5.28 -13.15 -9.44
CA ASN A 155 5.86 -14.45 -9.11
C ASN A 155 6.86 -14.92 -10.18
N ARG A 156 6.60 -14.57 -11.45
CA ARG A 156 7.45 -14.90 -12.60
C ARG A 156 8.75 -14.08 -12.67
N LEU A 157 8.87 -13.05 -11.83
CA LEU A 157 9.96 -12.08 -11.90
C LEU A 157 11.05 -12.33 -10.85
N LEU A 158 10.75 -13.15 -9.83
CA LEU A 158 11.61 -13.39 -8.67
C LEU A 158 13.00 -13.94 -9.04
N ASP A 159 13.08 -14.77 -10.09
CA ASP A 159 14.34 -15.42 -10.52
C ASP A 159 14.93 -14.77 -11.78
N LEU A 160 14.45 -13.59 -12.19
CA LEU A 160 14.96 -12.92 -13.38
C LEU A 160 16.34 -12.30 -13.12
N GLN A 161 17.12 -12.21 -14.20
CA GLN A 161 18.46 -11.66 -14.15
C GLN A 161 18.46 -10.20 -13.67
N THR A 162 19.31 -9.95 -12.68
CA THR A 162 19.62 -8.65 -12.12
C THR A 162 20.01 -7.63 -13.19
N PHE A 163 19.55 -6.38 -13.06
CA PHE A 163 19.95 -5.32 -13.98
C PHE A 163 21.40 -4.89 -13.75
N GLU A 164 22.07 -4.49 -14.82
CA GLU A 164 23.43 -3.95 -14.73
C GLU A 164 23.40 -2.61 -13.98
N LEU A 165 24.27 -2.45 -12.97
CA LEU A 165 24.36 -1.21 -12.20
C LEU A 165 24.64 0.00 -13.10
N GLY A 166 23.88 1.07 -12.89
CA GLY A 166 23.91 2.30 -13.68
C GLY A 166 23.18 2.22 -15.01
N SER A 167 22.61 1.08 -15.39
CA SER A 167 21.75 1.00 -16.58
C SER A 167 20.43 1.73 -16.35
N MET A 168 19.92 2.39 -17.39
CA MET A 168 18.60 3.02 -17.34
C MET A 168 17.50 1.95 -17.40
N ILE A 169 16.46 2.13 -16.60
CA ILE A 169 15.36 1.18 -16.48
C ILE A 169 14.26 1.58 -17.47
N GLY A 170 14.18 0.85 -18.59
CA GLY A 170 13.07 0.90 -19.55
C GLY A 170 12.29 -0.41 -19.63
N ALA A 171 12.59 -1.37 -18.74
CA ALA A 171 11.87 -2.63 -18.66
C ALA A 171 10.42 -2.38 -18.23
N THR A 172 9.51 -3.12 -18.85
CA THR A 172 8.06 -3.07 -18.52
C THR A 172 7.58 -4.44 -18.07
N VAL A 173 6.45 -4.49 -17.38
CA VAL A 173 5.77 -5.74 -17.02
C VAL A 173 4.28 -5.59 -17.34
N ASP A 174 3.67 -6.63 -17.90
CA ASP A 174 2.22 -6.67 -18.14
C ASP A 174 1.47 -7.51 -17.09
N ARG A 175 0.13 -7.56 -17.21
CA ARG A 175 -0.76 -8.38 -16.37
C ARG A 175 -0.34 -9.84 -16.25
N ASP A 176 0.25 -10.41 -17.28
CA ASP A 176 0.68 -11.81 -17.32
C ASP A 176 2.09 -12.01 -16.75
N GLY A 177 2.73 -10.95 -16.23
CA GLY A 177 4.11 -11.00 -15.74
C GLY A 177 5.13 -11.16 -16.87
N VAL A 178 4.79 -10.76 -18.10
CA VAL A 178 5.72 -10.80 -19.23
C VAL A 178 6.51 -9.51 -19.28
N VAL A 179 7.84 -9.64 -19.28
CA VAL A 179 8.74 -8.49 -19.34
C VAL A 179 8.88 -7.99 -20.77
N GLY A 180 8.64 -6.69 -20.94
CA GLY A 180 8.85 -5.95 -22.18
C GLY A 180 9.93 -4.87 -22.05
N GLN A 181 10.03 -4.03 -23.07
CA GLN A 181 10.88 -2.84 -23.07
C GLN A 181 10.11 -1.68 -23.71
N ASN A 182 10.09 -0.54 -23.05
CA ASN A 182 9.53 0.69 -23.58
C ASN A 182 10.55 1.83 -23.51
N PRO A 183 11.14 2.23 -24.66
CA PRO A 183 12.13 3.30 -24.70
C PRO A 183 11.66 4.65 -24.17
N SER A 184 10.35 4.95 -24.16
CA SER A 184 9.85 6.21 -23.60
C SER A 184 10.07 6.30 -22.09
N MET A 185 10.12 5.16 -21.39
CA MET A 185 10.35 5.13 -19.94
C MET A 185 11.78 5.55 -19.57
N LEU A 186 12.71 5.46 -20.52
CA LEU A 186 14.09 5.93 -20.33
C LEU A 186 14.16 7.46 -20.17
N ASP A 187 13.16 8.20 -20.67
CA ASP A 187 13.10 9.66 -20.53
C ASP A 187 12.94 10.10 -19.07
N TYR A 188 12.44 9.22 -18.18
CA TYR A 188 12.36 9.46 -16.74
C TYR A 188 13.71 9.34 -16.02
N GLY A 189 14.75 8.80 -16.68
CA GLY A 189 16.12 8.79 -16.16
C GLY A 189 16.36 7.90 -14.94
N VAL A 190 15.44 6.98 -14.62
CA VAL A 190 15.62 6.05 -13.50
C VAL A 190 16.65 4.98 -13.85
N THR A 191 17.54 4.66 -12.91
CA THR A 191 18.61 3.67 -13.11
C THR A 191 18.62 2.58 -12.05
N ALA A 192 19.16 1.40 -12.37
CA ALA A 192 19.56 0.40 -11.37
C ALA A 192 20.71 0.96 -10.51
N SER A 193 20.48 1.21 -9.23
CA SER A 193 21.37 2.05 -8.40
C SER A 193 22.24 1.26 -7.42
N VAL A 194 21.62 0.38 -6.63
CA VAL A 194 22.31 -0.35 -5.56
C VAL A 194 22.06 -1.84 -5.71
N TYR A 195 23.13 -2.63 -5.76
CA TYR A 195 23.05 -4.09 -5.78
C TYR A 195 22.96 -4.64 -4.35
N VAL A 196 22.00 -5.54 -4.13
CA VAL A 196 21.76 -6.22 -2.86
C VAL A 196 22.15 -7.68 -3.03
N GLN A 197 23.21 -8.10 -2.34
CA GLN A 197 23.80 -9.43 -2.52
C GLN A 197 22.91 -10.54 -1.97
N GLU A 198 22.15 -10.24 -0.92
CA GLU A 198 21.30 -11.17 -0.18
C GLU A 198 20.20 -11.77 -1.06
N THR A 199 19.71 -11.00 -2.03
CA THR A 199 18.63 -11.38 -2.94
C THR A 199 19.02 -11.36 -4.41
N ASP A 200 20.26 -10.97 -4.74
CA ASP A 200 20.77 -10.85 -6.12
C ASP A 200 19.93 -9.88 -6.98
N HIS A 201 19.49 -8.76 -6.39
CA HIS A 201 18.67 -7.75 -7.07
C HIS A 201 19.25 -6.34 -6.95
N THR A 202 18.86 -5.45 -7.87
CA THR A 202 19.16 -4.01 -7.73
C THR A 202 17.98 -3.19 -7.25
N VAL A 203 18.23 -2.14 -6.47
CA VAL A 203 17.24 -1.12 -6.10
C VAL A 203 17.27 0.00 -7.14
N ALA A 204 16.11 0.39 -7.66
CA ALA A 204 16.01 1.55 -8.56
C ALA A 204 16.41 2.86 -7.85
N SER A 205 17.03 3.78 -8.57
CA SER A 205 17.60 5.02 -8.01
C SER A 205 16.61 5.84 -7.19
N VAL A 206 15.40 6.04 -7.72
CA VAL A 206 14.33 6.79 -7.04
C VAL A 206 13.92 6.15 -5.71
N PHE A 207 13.90 4.82 -5.64
CA PHE A 207 13.59 4.09 -4.41
C PHE A 207 14.74 4.12 -3.42
N TRP A 208 15.98 4.00 -3.90
CA TRP A 208 17.15 4.14 -3.05
C TRP A 208 17.24 5.53 -2.42
N ASP A 209 17.01 6.58 -3.22
CA ASP A 209 17.00 7.97 -2.73
C ASP A 209 15.91 8.17 -1.67
N PHE A 210 14.72 7.59 -1.87
CA PHE A 210 13.65 7.62 -0.86
C PHE A 210 14.02 6.87 0.43
N MET A 211 14.52 5.63 0.31
CA MET A 211 14.89 4.77 1.44
C MET A 211 16.06 5.33 2.27
N THR A 212 16.84 6.23 1.69
CA THR A 212 17.97 6.91 2.35
C THR A 212 17.71 8.39 2.64
N SER A 213 16.47 8.85 2.45
CA SER A 213 16.10 10.25 2.61
C SER A 213 16.02 10.69 4.08
N GLU A 214 16.14 12.01 4.27
CA GLU A 214 15.97 12.69 5.54
C GLU A 214 14.75 13.63 5.49
N GLY A 215 14.17 13.92 6.65
CA GLY A 215 13.08 14.85 6.79
C GLY A 215 12.75 15.13 8.25
N THR A 216 11.66 15.86 8.48
CA THR A 216 11.13 16.01 9.84
C THR A 216 10.55 14.68 10.32
N ILE A 217 11.02 14.26 11.48
CA ILE A 217 10.59 13.08 12.23
C ILE A 217 10.19 13.49 13.64
N TYR A 218 9.35 12.69 14.29
CA TYR A 218 9.05 12.82 15.70
C TYR A 218 9.92 11.86 16.52
N GLN A 219 10.66 12.37 17.51
CA GLN A 219 11.51 11.53 18.34
C GLN A 219 11.63 12.13 19.75
N ASN A 220 11.50 11.28 20.77
CA ASN A 220 11.62 11.69 22.18
C ASN A 220 10.68 12.83 22.59
N GLY A 221 9.49 12.91 21.98
CA GLY A 221 8.49 13.93 22.29
C GLY A 221 8.67 15.25 21.54
N GLU A 222 9.61 15.34 20.60
CA GLU A 222 9.90 16.56 19.84
C GLU A 222 10.03 16.27 18.35
N LEU A 223 9.70 17.27 17.52
CA LEU A 223 10.00 17.25 16.09
C LEU A 223 11.48 17.59 15.87
N THR A 224 12.18 16.76 15.12
CA THR A 224 13.58 16.95 14.72
C THR A 224 13.78 16.62 13.25
N TYR A 225 14.87 17.07 12.66
CA TYR A 225 15.26 16.68 11.30
C TYR A 225 16.24 15.51 11.36
N GLY A 226 16.04 14.48 10.55
CA GLY A 226 16.93 13.32 10.48
C GLY A 226 16.47 12.28 9.46
N ALA A 227 17.14 11.12 9.44
CA ALA A 227 16.79 10.02 8.55
C ALA A 227 15.35 9.54 8.79
N LEU A 228 14.57 9.43 7.70
CA LEU A 228 13.22 8.88 7.77
C LEU A 228 13.26 7.40 8.20
N PHE A 229 14.29 6.68 7.74
CA PHE A 229 14.55 5.29 8.07
C PHE A 229 15.90 5.17 8.77
N ASP A 230 15.94 4.58 9.98
CA ASP A 230 17.21 4.30 10.68
C ASP A 230 18.08 3.29 9.92
N ASN A 231 17.44 2.43 9.11
CA ASN A 231 18.07 1.54 8.15
C ASN A 231 17.23 1.55 6.86
N ALA A 232 17.88 1.67 5.70
CA ALA A 232 17.19 1.77 4.42
C ALA A 232 16.21 0.62 4.15
N PHE A 233 16.53 -0.59 4.61
CA PHE A 233 15.70 -1.79 4.43
C PHE A 233 14.79 -2.10 5.62
N PHE A 234 14.71 -1.22 6.63
CA PHE A 234 13.87 -1.44 7.80
C PHE A 234 12.40 -1.64 7.39
N ALA A 235 11.83 -0.69 6.66
CA ALA A 235 10.43 -0.70 6.28
C ALA A 235 10.12 -1.66 5.12
N THR A 236 11.04 -1.78 4.16
CA THR A 236 10.79 -2.53 2.90
C THR A 236 11.30 -3.97 2.92
N GLY A 237 12.34 -4.27 3.69
CA GLY A 237 13.17 -5.45 3.45
C GLY A 237 13.97 -5.32 2.14
N PHE A 238 14.64 -6.40 1.74
CA PHE A 238 15.45 -6.41 0.52
C PHE A 238 14.59 -6.46 -0.76
N PRO A 239 15.07 -5.95 -1.91
CA PRO A 239 14.37 -6.10 -3.18
C PRO A 239 14.27 -7.58 -3.55
N ILE A 240 13.11 -8.02 -4.05
CA ILE A 240 12.85 -9.39 -4.51
C ILE A 240 12.53 -9.45 -6.01
N THR A 241 12.51 -8.29 -6.67
CA THR A 241 12.48 -8.15 -8.12
C THR A 241 13.33 -6.95 -8.53
N GLU A 242 13.68 -6.86 -9.82
CA GLU A 242 14.05 -5.57 -10.41
C GLU A 242 12.84 -4.63 -10.47
N ALA A 243 13.08 -3.36 -10.83
CA ALA A 243 11.99 -2.40 -11.03
C ALA A 243 11.47 -2.41 -12.47
N TYR A 244 10.15 -2.41 -12.64
CA TYR A 244 9.48 -2.48 -13.93
C TYR A 244 8.46 -1.36 -14.07
N TRP A 245 8.37 -0.78 -15.26
CA TRP A 245 7.34 0.19 -15.61
C TRP A 245 6.04 -0.51 -16.05
N ASP A 246 4.92 0.11 -15.74
CA ASP A 246 3.65 -0.15 -16.42
C ASP A 246 2.83 1.15 -16.53
N THR A 247 1.85 1.18 -17.42
CA THR A 247 0.87 2.26 -17.51
C THR A 247 -0.46 1.76 -16.97
N ILE A 248 -0.74 2.08 -15.70
CA ILE A 248 -1.90 1.61 -14.95
C ILE A 248 -2.87 2.76 -14.64
N LEU A 249 -4.12 2.44 -14.34
CA LEU A 249 -5.09 3.42 -13.85
C LEU A 249 -4.80 3.80 -12.40
N VAL A 250 -4.78 5.11 -12.15
CA VAL A 250 -4.77 5.72 -10.82
C VAL A 250 -5.85 6.78 -10.82
N ALA A 251 -6.85 6.65 -9.94
CA ALA A 251 -8.05 7.47 -9.93
C ALA A 251 -8.78 7.54 -11.28
N GLY A 252 -8.78 6.42 -12.01
CA GLY A 252 -9.36 6.29 -13.34
C GLY A 252 -8.58 6.97 -14.47
N ALA A 253 -7.37 7.49 -14.20
CA ALA A 253 -6.50 8.10 -15.20
C ALA A 253 -5.25 7.24 -15.42
N PRO A 254 -4.83 6.99 -16.68
CA PRO A 254 -3.60 6.24 -16.94
C PRO A 254 -2.38 7.04 -16.49
N GLN A 255 -1.51 6.41 -15.70
CA GLN A 255 -0.25 6.95 -15.21
C GLN A 255 0.89 5.97 -15.51
N ASP A 256 2.06 6.48 -15.86
CA ASP A 256 3.28 5.68 -15.91
C ASP A 256 3.79 5.49 -14.48
N VAL A 257 3.83 4.24 -14.04
CA VAL A 257 4.22 3.87 -12.68
C VAL A 257 5.38 2.88 -12.75
N LEU A 258 6.49 3.21 -12.10
CA LEU A 258 7.56 2.26 -11.84
C LEU A 258 7.23 1.48 -10.58
N ILE A 259 7.29 0.16 -10.62
CA ILE A 259 6.92 -0.73 -9.52
C ILE A 259 8.15 -1.58 -9.19
N GLN A 260 8.47 -1.68 -7.89
CA GLN A 260 9.47 -2.63 -7.41
C GLN A 260 8.97 -3.34 -6.14
N ALA A 261 9.02 -4.68 -6.17
CA ALA A 261 8.71 -5.48 -5.01
C ALA A 261 9.95 -5.68 -4.13
N PHE A 262 9.75 -5.50 -2.83
CA PHE A 262 10.68 -5.83 -1.75
C PHE A 262 10.02 -6.86 -0.85
N GLU A 263 10.75 -7.45 0.08
CA GLU A 263 10.24 -8.54 0.93
C GLU A 263 8.96 -8.15 1.69
N ARG A 264 8.93 -6.94 2.24
CA ARG A 264 7.86 -6.47 3.15
C ARG A 264 6.87 -5.54 2.45
N ARG A 265 7.26 -4.93 1.33
CA ARG A 265 6.52 -3.85 0.68
C ARG A 265 6.72 -3.80 -0.82
N VAL A 266 5.81 -3.13 -1.49
CA VAL A 266 5.98 -2.68 -2.87
C VAL A 266 6.17 -1.17 -2.84
N LEU A 267 7.23 -0.68 -3.49
CA LEU A 267 7.39 0.75 -3.75
C LEU A 267 6.97 1.06 -5.18
N THR A 268 6.32 2.21 -5.33
CA THR A 268 5.86 2.74 -6.61
C THR A 268 6.45 4.13 -6.83
N TYR A 269 6.79 4.46 -8.07
CA TYR A 269 7.22 5.79 -8.47
C TYR A 269 6.40 6.32 -9.65
N THR A 270 5.73 7.44 -9.43
CA THR A 270 4.86 8.12 -10.39
C THR A 270 5.42 9.51 -10.67
N PRO A 271 6.14 9.73 -11.79
CA PRO A 271 6.84 10.98 -12.08
C PRO A 271 5.93 12.22 -12.13
N SER A 272 4.67 12.02 -12.50
CA SER A 272 3.64 13.06 -12.64
C SER A 272 3.07 13.55 -11.30
N ASN A 273 3.31 12.83 -10.20
CA ASN A 273 2.91 13.25 -8.86
C ASN A 273 3.70 14.49 -8.40
N GLN A 274 3.14 15.20 -7.42
CA GLN A 274 3.83 16.33 -6.80
C GLN A 274 5.09 15.87 -6.05
N GLU A 275 6.09 16.74 -5.98
CA GLU A 275 7.31 16.49 -5.18
C GLU A 275 6.93 16.14 -3.73
N GLY A 276 7.45 15.03 -3.22
CA GLY A 276 7.07 14.48 -1.90
C GLY A 276 6.05 13.34 -1.95
N TRP A 277 5.38 13.12 -3.09
CA TRP A 277 4.45 12.00 -3.36
C TRP A 277 4.81 11.21 -4.62
N GLN A 278 6.00 11.45 -5.17
CA GLN A 278 6.43 10.71 -6.36
C GLN A 278 6.78 9.26 -6.03
N VAL A 279 7.33 8.99 -4.85
CA VAL A 279 7.59 7.63 -4.37
C VAL A 279 6.61 7.33 -3.25
N GLU A 280 5.89 6.22 -3.36
CA GLU A 280 4.88 5.80 -2.38
C GLU A 280 4.97 4.30 -2.14
N ALA A 281 4.63 3.84 -0.94
CA ALA A 281 4.40 2.43 -0.69
C ALA A 281 2.99 2.05 -1.15
N GLY A 282 2.85 0.89 -1.81
CA GLY A 282 1.53 0.34 -2.12
C GLY A 282 0.75 -0.01 -0.84
N ASN A 283 -0.57 -0.17 -0.96
CA ASN A 283 -1.47 -0.57 0.13
C ASN A 283 -1.35 -2.06 0.51
N VAL A 284 -0.12 -2.56 0.57
CA VAL A 284 0.22 -3.97 0.83
C VAL A 284 -0.34 -4.48 2.16
N GLY A 285 -0.53 -3.61 3.16
CA GLY A 285 -1.13 -4.00 4.42
C GLY A 285 -2.62 -4.33 4.26
N ARG A 286 -3.37 -3.52 3.50
CA ARG A 286 -4.76 -3.82 3.14
C ARG A 286 -4.85 -5.08 2.29
N HIS A 287 -4.03 -5.19 1.25
CA HIS A 287 -4.02 -6.34 0.35
C HIS A 287 -3.68 -7.64 1.08
N TYR A 288 -2.69 -7.62 1.99
CA TYR A 288 -2.33 -8.79 2.79
C TYR A 288 -3.41 -9.18 3.80
N HIS A 289 -4.11 -8.20 4.40
CA HIS A 289 -5.24 -8.49 5.27
C HIS A 289 -6.38 -9.18 4.51
N GLU A 290 -6.78 -8.64 3.36
CA GLU A 290 -7.79 -9.23 2.49
C GLU A 290 -7.40 -10.66 2.06
N TRP A 291 -6.17 -10.83 1.55
CA TRP A 291 -5.69 -12.15 1.12
C TRP A 291 -5.74 -13.17 2.26
N ARG A 292 -5.22 -12.80 3.44
CA ARG A 292 -5.11 -13.71 4.58
C ARG A 292 -6.44 -14.04 5.24
N TYR A 293 -7.33 -13.07 5.40
CA TYR A 293 -8.55 -13.21 6.23
C TYR A 293 -9.84 -13.36 5.42
N GLU A 294 -9.82 -13.05 4.12
CA GLU A 294 -11.01 -13.10 3.27
C GLU A 294 -10.83 -14.12 2.13
N ILE A 295 -9.74 -14.01 1.37
CA ILE A 295 -9.50 -14.84 0.18
C ILE A 295 -9.13 -16.28 0.55
N ILE A 296 -8.11 -16.48 1.40
CA ILE A 296 -7.69 -17.81 1.84
C ILE A 296 -8.85 -18.61 2.47
N PRO A 297 -9.61 -18.07 3.44
CA PRO A 297 -10.72 -18.82 4.04
C PRO A 297 -11.87 -19.12 3.06
N ALA A 298 -12.07 -18.28 2.04
CA ALA A 298 -13.07 -18.51 1.01
C ALA A 298 -12.67 -19.61 0.00
N SER A 299 -11.37 -19.91 -0.12
CA SER A 299 -10.81 -20.95 -1.01
C SER A 299 -9.90 -21.91 -0.21
N PRO A 300 -10.47 -22.79 0.64
CA PRO A 300 -9.72 -23.52 1.66
C PRO A 300 -8.86 -24.68 1.15
N ASP A 301 -8.89 -24.99 -0.16
CA ASP A 301 -8.08 -26.07 -0.71
C ASP A 301 -6.67 -25.57 -1.04
N PRO A 302 -5.61 -26.01 -0.34
CA PRO A 302 -4.25 -25.74 -0.78
C PRO A 302 -4.03 -26.39 -2.15
N ASP A 303 -3.43 -25.65 -3.08
CA ASP A 303 -3.11 -26.18 -4.40
C ASP A 303 -2.11 -27.36 -4.24
N PRO A 304 -2.41 -28.59 -4.73
CA PRO A 304 -1.51 -29.73 -4.61
C PRO A 304 -0.25 -29.63 -5.50
N THR A 305 0.00 -28.47 -6.10
CA THR A 305 1.19 -28.24 -6.93
C THR A 305 2.45 -28.19 -6.05
N PRO A 306 3.51 -28.96 -6.35
CA PRO A 306 4.74 -28.92 -5.57
C PRO A 306 5.31 -27.49 -5.61
N PRO A 307 5.86 -26.98 -4.51
CA PRO A 307 6.39 -25.63 -4.48
C PRO A 307 7.48 -25.45 -5.53
N PRO A 308 7.61 -24.26 -6.16
CA PRO A 308 8.87 -23.83 -6.76
C PRO A 308 10.00 -24.01 -5.74
N ALA A 309 11.25 -24.15 -6.20
CA ALA A 309 12.38 -24.31 -5.30
C ALA A 309 12.34 -23.22 -4.22
N THR A 310 12.28 -23.65 -2.96
CA THR A 310 12.35 -22.79 -1.77
C THR A 310 13.43 -21.74 -1.99
N PRO A 311 13.12 -20.43 -1.90
CA PRO A 311 14.15 -19.42 -1.75
C PRO A 311 15.08 -19.90 -0.64
N ALA A 312 16.40 -19.79 -0.81
CA ALA A 312 17.34 -20.23 0.22
C ALA A 312 16.87 -19.67 1.59
N PRO A 313 16.95 -20.46 2.69
CA PRO A 313 16.55 -19.98 4.00
C PRO A 313 17.20 -18.61 4.22
N LEU A 314 16.37 -17.59 4.43
CA LEU A 314 16.89 -16.27 4.77
C LEU A 314 17.78 -16.48 5.99
N PRO A 315 19.02 -15.96 6.00
CA PRO A 315 19.82 -16.01 7.20
C PRO A 315 18.99 -15.42 8.35
N PRO A 316 19.09 -15.97 9.58
CA PRO A 316 18.46 -15.35 10.73
C PRO A 316 18.82 -13.87 10.71
N ILE A 317 17.84 -13.00 10.95
CA ILE A 317 17.99 -11.54 10.94
C ILE A 317 18.96 -11.17 12.07
N THR A 318 20.25 -11.38 11.84
CA THR A 318 21.31 -10.85 12.66
C THR A 318 21.41 -9.39 12.26
N PRO A 319 21.22 -8.42 13.20
CA PRO A 319 21.47 -7.03 12.87
C PRO A 319 22.89 -6.92 12.26
N PRO A 320 23.06 -6.21 11.14
CA PRO A 320 24.36 -6.11 10.48
C PRO A 320 25.40 -5.61 11.48
N THR A 321 26.49 -6.36 11.62
CA THR A 321 27.61 -6.01 12.51
C THR A 321 28.59 -5.02 11.87
N ASP A 322 28.35 -4.61 10.62
CA ASP A 322 29.20 -3.70 9.88
C ASP A 322 28.64 -2.27 9.91
N PRO A 323 29.50 -1.25 10.07
CA PRO A 323 29.07 0.13 9.96
C PRO A 323 28.66 0.41 8.52
N VAL A 324 27.39 0.75 8.32
CA VAL A 324 26.88 1.37 7.09
C VAL A 324 27.75 2.60 6.79
N PRO A 325 28.24 2.79 5.55
CA PRO A 325 29.02 3.97 5.21
C PRO A 325 28.19 5.23 5.45
N ASP A 326 28.74 6.14 6.25
CA ASP A 326 28.17 7.46 6.57
C ASP A 326 27.93 8.26 5.27
N PRO A 327 26.67 8.55 4.87
CA PRO A 327 26.43 9.39 3.72
C PRO A 327 26.82 10.81 4.10
N THR A 328 27.90 11.32 3.52
CA THR A 328 28.23 12.74 3.62
C THR A 328 27.18 13.53 2.83
N PRO A 329 26.32 14.36 3.46
CA PRO A 329 25.30 15.07 2.72
C PRO A 329 25.94 16.20 1.89
N PRO A 330 25.47 16.46 0.66
CA PRO A 330 25.86 17.65 -0.09
C PRO A 330 25.36 18.91 0.62
N PRO A 331 26.05 20.07 0.49
CA PRO A 331 25.63 21.29 1.14
C PRO A 331 24.37 21.86 0.48
N VAL A 332 23.23 21.83 1.17
CA VAL A 332 21.99 22.46 0.72
C VAL A 332 21.78 23.80 1.44
N SER A 333 21.50 24.82 0.64
CA SER A 333 21.20 26.18 1.08
C SER A 333 19.73 26.24 1.48
N VAL A 334 19.45 26.72 2.69
CA VAL A 334 18.09 26.89 3.24
C VAL A 334 17.37 28.05 2.52
N PRO A 335 16.29 27.84 1.75
CA PRO A 335 15.33 28.89 1.49
C PRO A 335 14.38 28.98 2.70
N ALA A 336 14.20 30.18 3.23
CA ALA A 336 13.16 30.42 4.23
C ALA A 336 11.79 30.05 3.64
N ALA A 337 11.08 29.13 4.28
CA ALA A 337 9.73 28.76 3.90
C ALA A 337 8.80 29.99 3.95
N ASP A 338 8.28 30.38 2.78
CA ASP A 338 7.15 31.28 2.69
C ASP A 338 5.91 30.53 3.19
N ARG A 339 5.16 31.16 4.10
CA ARG A 339 3.92 30.60 4.64
C ARG A 339 2.83 30.70 3.58
N GLY A 340 2.85 29.75 2.65
CA GLY A 340 1.82 29.56 1.63
C GLY A 340 0.47 29.23 2.27
N THR A 341 -0.59 29.78 1.69
CA THR A 341 -1.97 29.73 2.19
C THR A 341 -2.58 28.32 2.13
N ILE A 342 -2.82 27.78 3.32
CA ILE A 342 -3.80 26.78 3.75
C ILE A 342 -5.03 26.63 2.84
N GLY A 343 -5.19 25.42 2.29
CA GLY A 343 -6.41 24.83 1.75
C GLY A 343 -6.75 23.56 2.55
N GLU A 344 -8.03 23.15 2.53
CA GLU A 344 -8.69 22.14 3.35
C GLU A 344 -7.92 20.81 3.49
N ALA A 345 -8.08 20.17 4.67
CA ALA A 345 -7.65 18.82 5.12
C ALA A 345 -6.70 18.07 4.18
N GLY A 346 -5.56 17.58 4.70
CA GLY A 346 -4.55 16.78 3.98
C GLY A 346 -5.08 15.52 3.27
N THR A 347 -5.86 15.73 2.22
CA THR A 347 -6.26 14.77 1.23
C THR A 347 -5.11 14.68 0.25
N GLU A 348 -4.58 13.48 0.11
CA GLU A 348 -3.71 13.08 -0.99
C GLU A 348 -4.28 13.58 -2.33
N PRO A 349 -3.45 13.82 -3.36
CA PRO A 349 -3.98 13.82 -4.71
C PRO A 349 -4.75 12.50 -4.90
N LEU A 350 -6.07 12.62 -5.02
CA LEU A 350 -7.04 11.53 -5.14
C LEU A 350 -6.50 10.43 -6.06
N GLY A 351 -6.21 9.27 -5.48
CA GLY A 351 -5.55 8.14 -6.15
C GLY A 351 -5.52 6.83 -5.38
N GLU A 352 -6.05 6.77 -4.16
CA GLU A 352 -6.18 5.53 -3.39
C GLU A 352 -7.60 5.39 -2.84
N ASP A 353 -8.08 4.15 -2.88
CA ASP A 353 -9.44 3.68 -2.67
C ASP A 353 -10.24 4.35 -1.55
N GLU A 354 -11.34 5.01 -1.93
CA GLU A 354 -12.53 5.02 -1.09
C GLU A 354 -13.12 3.59 -1.17
N ILE A 355 -12.61 2.66 -0.34
CA ILE A 355 -13.30 1.41 -0.08
C ILE A 355 -14.64 1.79 0.55
N SER A 356 -15.70 1.81 -0.28
CA SER A 356 -17.06 2.07 0.14
C SER A 356 -17.40 1.19 1.36
N PRO A 357 -17.76 1.76 2.52
CA PRO A 357 -18.21 0.95 3.63
C PRO A 357 -19.56 0.31 3.25
N ALA A 358 -19.61 -1.02 3.31
CA ALA A 358 -20.81 -1.86 3.28
C ALA A 358 -21.69 -1.79 2.01
N ALA A 359 -21.55 -2.79 1.13
CA ALA A 359 -22.65 -3.23 0.30
C ALA A 359 -23.68 -3.96 1.19
N GLU A 360 -24.75 -3.28 1.59
CA GLU A 360 -25.94 -3.95 2.10
C GLU A 360 -26.60 -4.79 1.00
N PRO A 361 -27.21 -5.95 1.34
CA PRO A 361 -27.72 -6.88 0.35
C PRO A 361 -29.05 -6.38 -0.23
N TYR A 362 -29.05 -5.97 -1.50
CA TYR A 362 -30.29 -5.81 -2.26
C TYR A 362 -30.87 -7.19 -2.61
N PHE A 363 -31.73 -7.70 -1.73
CA PHE A 363 -32.82 -8.59 -2.13
C PHE A 363 -34.04 -7.73 -2.46
N ASP A 364 -34.31 -7.53 -3.76
CA ASP A 364 -35.65 -7.19 -4.21
C ASP A 364 -36.09 -8.18 -5.29
N VAL A 365 -37.00 -9.06 -4.87
CA VAL A 365 -37.74 -9.96 -5.75
C VAL A 365 -38.91 -9.16 -6.31
N GLU A 366 -38.73 -8.53 -7.47
CA GLU A 366 -39.87 -8.08 -8.27
C GLU A 366 -40.35 -9.21 -9.17
N VAL A 367 -41.46 -9.82 -8.74
CA VAL A 367 -42.30 -10.69 -9.54
C VAL A 367 -43.03 -9.84 -10.58
N SER A 368 -42.79 -10.06 -11.87
CA SER A 368 -43.65 -9.54 -12.93
C SER A 368 -44.14 -10.69 -13.84
N PRO A 369 -45.45 -10.79 -14.14
CA PRO A 369 -46.01 -11.93 -14.84
C PRO A 369 -46.32 -11.63 -16.33
N PHE A 370 -46.49 -12.71 -17.09
CA PHE A 370 -47.12 -12.84 -18.42
C PHE A 370 -46.30 -12.64 -19.72
N MET A 371 -46.03 -13.81 -20.33
CA MET A 371 -45.85 -14.16 -21.76
C MET A 371 -47.05 -13.70 -22.66
N PRO A 372 -47.05 -13.81 -24.03
CA PRO A 372 -46.38 -14.84 -24.84
C PRO A 372 -45.97 -14.56 -26.32
N GLU A 373 -45.45 -15.64 -26.94
CA GLU A 373 -45.40 -16.04 -28.35
C GLU A 373 -44.20 -15.65 -29.24
N MET A 374 -43.42 -16.67 -29.63
CA MET A 374 -43.45 -17.23 -31.00
C MET A 374 -42.61 -18.51 -31.09
N VAL A 375 -43.24 -19.65 -31.39
CA VAL A 375 -42.55 -20.84 -31.91
C VAL A 375 -43.13 -21.16 -33.28
N VAL A 376 -42.30 -21.01 -34.30
CA VAL A 376 -42.56 -21.42 -35.68
C VAL A 376 -42.41 -22.94 -35.76
N SER A 377 -43.48 -23.64 -36.13
CA SER A 377 -43.45 -25.06 -36.50
C SER A 377 -43.76 -25.20 -37.99
N THR A 378 -42.80 -25.75 -38.73
CA THR A 378 -42.97 -26.18 -40.12
C THR A 378 -42.96 -27.71 -40.18
N ALA A 379 -44.07 -28.32 -40.58
CA ALA A 379 -44.09 -29.65 -41.18
C ALA A 379 -45.33 -29.82 -42.07
N SER A 380 -45.08 -30.26 -43.30
CA SER A 380 -46.02 -30.39 -44.41
C SER A 380 -46.99 -31.58 -44.30
N ARG A 381 -48.19 -31.33 -44.86
CA ARG A 381 -49.28 -32.19 -45.37
C ARG A 381 -48.85 -33.51 -46.07
N PRO A 382 -49.75 -34.51 -46.28
CA PRO A 382 -51.15 -34.43 -46.78
C PRO A 382 -52.26 -34.45 -45.73
#